data_AF-A9BDJ0-F1
#
_entry.id   AF-A9BDJ0-F1
#
_cell.length_a   1.000
_cell.length_b   1.000
_cell.length_c   1.000
_cell.angle_alpha   90.00
_cell.angle_beta   90.00
_cell.angle_gamma   90.00
#
_symmetry.space_group_name_H-M   'P 1'
#
loop_
_entity.id
_entity.type
_entity.pdbx_description
1 polymer ?
#
loop_
_entity_poly.entity_id
_entity_poly.type
_entity_poly.pdbx_seq_one_letter_code
_entity_poly.pdbx_strand_id
1 'polypeptide(L)'
;MKLNMHFLSELIAKSKSLKFLYLGLTASIVLVTILPTQRRLSAIEDFNKILSQRLSKVEGMDRENIIKLKSNKNKDFSIYIKSLTFRLGSEDDRLRIYWSDGEKTDLPCTEDENIWACG
;
A
#
# COMPACT_ATOMS: atom_id res chain seq x y z
N MET A 1 52.41 -26.01 -1.62
CA MET A 1 52.89 -26.13 -0.23
C MET A 1 51.84 -25.53 0.70
N LYS A 2 51.11 -26.35 1.47
CA LYS A 2 50.20 -25.87 2.52
C LYS A 2 51.05 -25.57 3.75
N LEU A 3 51.26 -24.30 4.08
CA LEU A 3 51.80 -23.97 5.40
C LEU A 3 50.75 -24.32 6.45
N ASN A 4 51.12 -25.21 7.36
CA ASN A 4 50.26 -25.68 8.43
C ASN A 4 50.16 -24.60 9.51
N MET A 5 48.96 -24.05 9.76
CA MET A 5 48.71 -22.97 10.72
C MET A 5 49.21 -23.29 12.14
N HIS A 6 49.26 -24.58 12.50
CA HIS A 6 49.71 -25.04 13.81
C HIS A 6 51.23 -24.86 14.03
N PHE A 7 52.02 -24.80 12.97
CA PHE A 7 53.47 -24.62 13.06
C PHE A 7 53.85 -23.14 13.26
N LEU A 8 53.03 -22.23 12.73
CA LEU A 8 53.22 -20.79 12.87
C LEU A 8 52.93 -20.30 14.29
N SER A 9 51.94 -20.88 14.97
CA SER A 9 51.61 -20.51 16.36
C SER A 9 52.74 -20.84 17.35
N GLU A 10 53.42 -21.99 17.18
CA GLU A 10 54.57 -22.36 17.99
C GLU A 10 55.80 -21.47 17.75
N LEU A 11 56.07 -21.10 16.50
CA LEU A 11 57.17 -20.17 16.15
C LEU A 11 56.95 -18.76 16.69
N ILE A 12 55.71 -18.25 16.65
CA ILE A 12 55.32 -16.95 17.23
C ILE A 12 55.42 -16.98 18.77
N ALA A 13 55.09 -18.11 19.41
CA ALA A 13 55.17 -18.23 20.87
C ALA A 13 56.60 -18.08 21.41
N LYS A 14 57.61 -18.49 20.62
CA LYS A 14 59.01 -18.62 21.04
C LYS A 14 59.84 -17.33 20.93
N SER A 15 59.46 -16.39 20.07
CA SER A 15 60.23 -15.15 19.81
C SER A 15 59.44 -13.89 20.15
N LYS A 16 59.99 -13.03 21.02
CA LYS A 16 59.36 -11.76 21.41
C LYS A 16 59.19 -10.79 20.23
N SER A 17 60.18 -10.72 19.33
CA SER A 17 60.11 -9.84 18.15
C SER A 17 59.04 -10.28 17.15
N LEU A 18 58.83 -11.60 17.02
CA LEU A 18 57.81 -12.17 16.14
C LEU A 18 56.39 -11.89 16.64
N LYS A 19 56.20 -11.84 17.97
CA LYS A 19 54.91 -11.45 18.58
C LYS A 19 54.52 -10.01 18.25
N PHE A 20 55.47 -9.08 18.32
CA PHE A 20 55.20 -7.68 17.96
C PHE A 20 54.86 -7.52 16.48
N LEU A 21 55.57 -8.25 15.60
CA LEU A 21 55.30 -8.25 14.16
C LEU A 21 53.90 -8.83 13.85
N TYR A 22 53.51 -9.91 14.54
CA TYR A 22 52.19 -10.52 14.41
C TYR A 22 51.07 -9.62 14.95
N LEU A 23 51.27 -8.94 16.08
CA LEU A 23 50.31 -7.97 16.61
C LEU A 23 50.15 -6.77 15.67
N GLY A 24 51.23 -6.24 15.10
CA GLY A 24 51.17 -5.16 14.11
C GLY A 24 50.45 -5.56 12.83
N LEU A 25 50.70 -6.78 12.34
CA LEU A 25 50.03 -7.34 11.16
C LEU A 25 48.53 -7.57 11.40
N THR A 26 48.16 -8.18 12.52
CA THR A 26 46.74 -8.43 12.83
C THR A 26 45.99 -7.12 13.08
N ALA A 27 46.58 -6.14 13.76
CA ALA A 27 45.99 -4.81 13.91
C ALA A 27 45.77 -4.09 12.57
N SER A 28 46.74 -4.20 11.64
CA SER A 28 46.63 -3.60 10.31
C SER A 28 45.54 -4.26 9.45
N ILE A 29 45.42 -5.59 9.49
CA ILE A 29 44.37 -6.34 8.77
C ILE A 29 42.99 -6.00 9.32
N VAL A 30 42.86 -5.90 10.65
CA VAL A 30 41.61 -5.48 11.33
C VAL A 30 41.20 -4.08 10.89
N LEU A 31 42.15 -3.14 10.79
CA LEU A 31 41.87 -1.78 10.34
C LEU A 31 41.42 -1.73 8.86
N VAL A 32 42.09 -2.47 7.96
CA VAL A 32 41.75 -2.49 6.52
C VAL A 32 40.41 -3.17 6.24
N THR A 33 40.03 -4.17 7.03
CA THR A 33 38.79 -4.94 6.80
C THR A 33 37.56 -4.37 7.50
N ILE A 34 37.69 -3.77 8.68
CA ILE A 34 36.53 -3.29 9.45
C ILE A 34 36.04 -1.92 8.94
N LEU A 35 36.94 -1.00 8.58
CA LEU A 35 36.55 0.34 8.07
C LEU A 35 35.61 0.32 6.84
N PRO A 36 35.85 -0.46 5.77
CA PRO A 36 34.93 -0.48 4.63
C PRO A 36 33.59 -1.16 4.96
N THR A 37 33.59 -2.05 5.96
CA THR A 37 32.38 -2.76 6.42
C THR A 37 31.45 -1.82 7.20
N GLN A 38 32.03 -0.89 7.98
CA GLN A 38 31.29 0.15 8.70
C GLN A 38 30.46 1.05 7.75
N ARG A 39 31.05 1.48 6.61
CA ARG A 39 30.36 2.31 5.62
C ARG A 39 29.21 1.58 4.91
N ARG A 40 29.32 0.26 4.74
CA ARG A 40 28.25 -0.55 4.14
C ARG A 40 27.09 -0.75 5.11
N LEU A 41 27.38 -0.83 6.41
CA LEU A 41 26.34 -0.97 7.43
C LEU A 41 25.42 0.25 7.48
N SER A 42 25.98 1.46 7.46
CA SER A 42 25.18 2.70 7.45
C SER A 42 24.33 2.85 6.18
N ALA A 43 24.86 2.45 5.01
CA ALA A 43 24.10 2.47 3.76
C ALA A 43 22.90 1.50 3.77
N ILE A 44 23.03 0.36 4.48
CA ILE A 44 21.94 -0.61 4.65
C ILE A 44 20.87 -0.06 5.60
N GLU A 45 21.26 0.61 6.68
CA GLU A 45 20.33 1.29 7.60
C GLU A 45 19.53 2.40 6.90
N ASP A 46 20.19 3.20 6.07
CA ASP A 46 19.54 4.25 5.27
C ASP A 46 18.53 3.66 4.27
N PHE A 47 18.89 2.55 3.62
CA PHE A 47 17.99 1.88 2.68
C PHE A 47 16.77 1.27 3.38
N ASN A 48 16.94 0.68 4.55
CA ASN A 48 15.84 0.17 5.38
C ASN A 48 14.91 1.30 5.85
N LYS A 49 15.47 2.47 6.15
CA LYS A 49 14.69 3.66 6.50
C LYS A 49 13.85 4.16 5.31
N ILE A 50 14.41 4.16 4.10
CA ILE A 50 13.68 4.53 2.89
C ILE A 50 12.55 3.52 2.59
N LEU A 51 12.83 2.22 2.73
CA LEU A 51 11.83 1.17 2.53
C LEU A 51 10.65 1.31 3.51
N SER A 52 10.93 1.50 4.81
CA SER A 52 9.89 1.70 5.82
C SER A 52 9.07 2.98 5.60
N GLN A 53 9.70 4.06 5.14
CA GLN A 53 8.99 5.28 4.74
C GLN A 53 8.07 5.07 3.54
N ARG A 54 8.52 4.32 2.52
CA ARG A 54 7.67 4.02 1.35
C ARG A 54 6.50 3.11 1.70
N LEU A 55 6.73 2.10 2.55
CA LEU A 55 5.70 1.19 3.04
C LEU A 55 4.58 1.93 3.78
N SER A 56 4.93 2.76 4.76
CA SER A 56 3.94 3.54 5.52
C SER A 56 3.11 4.50 4.64
N LYS A 57 3.71 5.07 3.59
CA LYS A 57 3.00 5.93 2.63
C LYS A 57 2.01 5.14 1.76
N VAL A 58 2.39 3.93 1.33
CA VAL A 58 1.52 3.05 0.54
C VAL A 58 0.35 2.53 1.40
N GLU A 59 0.61 2.09 2.63
CA GLU A 59 -0.43 1.61 3.54
C GLU A 59 -1.44 2.71 3.94
N GLY A 60 -0.98 3.96 4.07
CA GLY A 60 -1.84 5.11 4.34
C GLY A 60 -2.76 5.46 3.17
N MET A 61 -2.23 5.41 1.95
CA MET A 61 -3.01 5.66 0.72
C MET A 61 -4.10 4.60 0.49
N ASP A 62 -3.81 3.33 0.80
CA ASP A 62 -4.81 2.27 0.68
C ASP A 62 -5.95 2.42 1.69
N ARG A 63 -5.65 2.78 2.95
CA ARG A 63 -6.70 2.99 3.96
C ARG A 63 -7.59 4.19 3.64
N GLU A 64 -7.03 5.32 3.20
CA GLU A 64 -7.83 6.50 2.83
C GLU A 64 -8.69 6.23 1.60
N ASN A 65 -8.13 5.59 0.57
CA ASN A 65 -8.88 5.25 -0.64
C ASN A 65 -9.93 4.18 -0.36
N ILE A 66 -9.66 3.17 0.47
CA ILE A 66 -10.66 2.17 0.90
C ILE A 66 -11.78 2.83 1.70
N ILE A 67 -11.49 3.80 2.59
CA ILE A 67 -12.53 4.54 3.32
C ILE A 67 -13.34 5.44 2.37
N LYS A 68 -12.72 6.08 1.38
CA LYS A 68 -13.44 6.82 0.31
C LYS A 68 -14.29 5.91 -0.57
N LEU A 69 -13.79 4.73 -0.93
CA LEU A 69 -14.52 3.70 -1.69
C LEU A 69 -15.65 3.09 -0.86
N LYS A 70 -15.46 2.85 0.44
CA LYS A 70 -16.52 2.42 1.37
C LYS A 70 -17.54 3.53 1.61
N SER A 71 -17.11 4.78 1.72
CA SER A 71 -17.99 5.95 1.85
C SER A 71 -18.86 6.12 0.60
N ASN A 72 -18.30 5.94 -0.60
CA ASN A 72 -19.07 5.93 -1.85
C ASN A 72 -19.92 4.67 -2.07
N LYS A 73 -19.54 3.52 -1.47
CA LYS A 73 -20.36 2.29 -1.47
C LYS A 73 -21.40 2.26 -0.35
N ASN A 74 -21.34 3.18 0.61
CA ASN A 74 -22.31 3.37 1.69
C ASN A 74 -23.23 4.58 1.42
N LYS A 75 -23.35 5.04 0.17
CA LYS A 75 -24.62 5.64 -0.24
C LYS A 75 -25.59 4.48 -0.38
N ASP A 76 -26.17 4.10 0.74
CA ASP A 76 -27.27 3.16 0.82
C ASP A 76 -28.32 3.64 -0.20
N PHE A 77 -28.42 2.94 -1.34
CA PHE A 77 -29.53 3.08 -2.28
C PHE A 77 -30.76 2.42 -1.66
N SER A 78 -31.06 2.70 -0.38
CA SER A 78 -32.19 2.09 0.31
C SER A 78 -33.51 2.41 -0.42
N ILE A 79 -33.51 3.50 -1.19
CA ILE A 79 -34.60 3.94 -2.05
C ILE A 79 -34.16 3.83 -3.52
N TYR A 80 -34.72 2.84 -4.21
CA TYR A 80 -34.60 2.63 -5.66
C TYR A 80 -35.99 2.48 -6.29
N ILE A 81 -36.08 2.61 -7.61
CA ILE A 81 -37.34 2.40 -8.34
C ILE A 81 -37.63 0.90 -8.35
N LYS A 82 -38.73 0.50 -7.70
CA LYS A 82 -39.20 -0.89 -7.69
C LYS A 82 -39.94 -1.24 -8.98
N SER A 83 -40.81 -0.36 -9.46
CA SER A 83 -41.56 -0.53 -10.71
C SER A 83 -42.16 0.79 -11.19
N LEU A 84 -42.55 0.83 -12.47
CA LEU A 84 -43.24 1.97 -13.10
C LEU A 84 -44.54 1.49 -13.75
N THR A 85 -45.59 2.30 -13.66
CA THR A 85 -46.82 2.11 -14.44
C THR A 85 -47.10 3.37 -15.24
N PHE A 86 -47.28 3.21 -16.55
CA PHE A 86 -47.63 4.29 -17.45
C PHE A 86 -49.05 4.07 -17.98
N ARG A 87 -49.91 5.08 -17.83
CA ARG A 87 -51.29 5.08 -18.34
C ARG A 87 -51.46 6.26 -19.29
N LEU A 88 -51.93 5.94 -20.49
CA LEU A 88 -52.24 6.88 -21.56
C LEU A 88 -53.67 6.61 -22.08
N GLY A 89 -54.31 7.63 -22.62
CA GLY A 89 -55.64 7.52 -23.22
C GLY A 89 -56.79 7.48 -22.21
N SER A 90 -56.60 8.08 -21.04
CA SER A 90 -57.61 8.24 -20.00
C SER A 90 -57.76 9.72 -19.60
N GLU A 91 -58.74 10.03 -18.74
CA GLU A 91 -58.89 11.41 -18.21
C GLU A 91 -57.72 11.84 -17.30
N ASP A 92 -56.89 10.91 -16.85
CA ASP A 92 -55.74 11.12 -15.95
C ASP A 92 -54.52 10.32 -16.45
N ASP A 93 -53.95 10.81 -17.54
CA ASP A 93 -52.71 10.26 -18.09
C ASP A 93 -51.55 10.55 -17.15
N ARG A 94 -50.90 9.48 -16.69
CA ARG A 94 -49.89 9.58 -15.63
C ARG A 94 -48.84 8.49 -15.66
N LEU A 95 -47.66 8.85 -15.18
CA LEU A 95 -46.57 7.94 -14.85
C LEU A 95 -46.51 7.78 -13.33
N ARG A 96 -46.81 6.58 -12.84
CA ARG A 96 -46.70 6.22 -11.42
C ARG A 96 -45.38 5.51 -11.15
N ILE A 97 -44.58 6.06 -10.25
CA ILE A 97 -43.35 5.45 -9.72
C ILE A 97 -43.67 4.73 -8.42
N TYR A 98 -43.25 3.48 -8.30
CA TYR A 98 -43.28 2.72 -7.06
C TYR A 98 -41.85 2.61 -6.54
N TRP A 99 -41.60 3.15 -5.36
CA TRP A 99 -40.30 3.12 -4.72
C TRP A 99 -40.11 1.82 -3.90
N SER A 100 -38.87 1.47 -3.60
CA SER A 100 -38.53 0.27 -2.82
C SER A 100 -38.96 0.35 -1.36
N ASP A 101 -39.16 1.55 -0.83
CA ASP A 101 -39.69 1.84 0.52
C ASP A 101 -41.23 1.75 0.60
N GLY A 102 -41.91 1.58 -0.53
CA GLY A 102 -43.36 1.49 -0.63
C GLY A 102 -44.06 2.83 -0.91
N GLU A 103 -43.33 3.94 -0.96
CA GLU A 103 -43.87 5.21 -1.42
C GLU A 103 -44.27 5.16 -2.89
N LYS A 104 -45.12 6.09 -3.29
CA LYS A 104 -45.59 6.23 -4.67
C LYS A 104 -45.53 7.69 -5.09
N THR A 105 -45.06 7.94 -6.30
CA THR A 105 -45.09 9.26 -6.94
C THR A 105 -45.96 9.18 -8.18
N ASP A 106 -46.96 10.05 -8.27
CA ASP A 106 -47.80 10.20 -9.44
C ASP A 106 -47.36 11.45 -10.21
N LEU A 107 -46.85 11.24 -11.43
CA LEU A 107 -46.44 12.31 -12.32
C LEU A 107 -47.51 12.47 -13.41
N PRO A 108 -48.25 13.59 -13.45
CA PRO A 108 -49.20 13.85 -14.52
C PRO A 108 -48.43 13.98 -15.84
N CYS A 109 -49.03 13.45 -16.91
CA CYS A 109 -48.42 13.49 -18.23
C CYS A 109 -49.22 14.41 -19.16
N THR A 110 -48.50 15.18 -19.98
CA THR A 110 -49.05 15.98 -21.06
C THR A 110 -48.41 15.56 -22.37
N GLU A 111 -49.20 15.49 -23.43
CA GLU A 111 -48.71 15.27 -24.78
C GLU A 111 -48.45 16.62 -25.46
N ASP A 112 -47.24 16.80 -25.97
CA ASP A 112 -46.85 17.93 -26.82
C ASP A 112 -46.16 17.38 -28.08
N GLU A 113 -46.68 17.71 -29.26
CA GLU A 113 -46.16 17.25 -30.55
C GLU A 113 -45.82 15.73 -30.63
N ASN A 114 -46.71 14.86 -30.13
CA ASN A 114 -46.54 13.41 -30.03
C ASN A 114 -45.44 12.92 -29.05
N ILE A 115 -44.97 13.79 -28.15
CA ILE A 115 -44.03 13.46 -27.08
C ILE A 115 -44.76 13.61 -25.74
N TRP A 116 -44.70 12.56 -24.91
CA TRP A 116 -45.25 12.58 -23.56
C TRP A 116 -44.21 13.08 -22.56
N ALA A 117 -44.51 14.21 -21.93
CA ALA A 117 -43.74 14.75 -20.82
C ALA A 117 -44.51 14.49 -19.52
N CYS A 118 -43.85 13.86 -18.54
CA CYS A 118 -44.45 13.56 -17.24
C CYS A 118 -43.59 14.18 -16.13
N GLY A 119 -44.19 14.98 -15.25
CA GLY A 119 -43.45 15.72 -14.21
C GLY A 119 -44.33 16.49 -13.25
#